data_AF-A0A075FLD2-F1
#
_entry.id   AF-A0A075FLD2-F1
#
_cell.length_a   1.000
_cell.length_b   1.000
_cell.length_c   1.000
_cell.angle_alpha   90.00
_cell.angle_beta   90.00
_cell.angle_gamma   90.00
#
_symmetry.space_group_name_H-M   'P 1'
#
loop_
_entity.id
_entity.type
_entity.pdbx_description
1 polymer ?
#
loop_
_entity_poly.entity_id
_entity_poly.type
_entity_poly.pdbx_seq_one_letter_code
_entity_poly.pdbx_strand_id
1 'polypeptide(L)' 'MVFALNKSELLDEEEILDKVDLLELNEDKKWIDISAVTQKNVDKLKEIISNIFQNDISQNGDKVGVKTYEN' A
#
# COMPACT_ATOMS: atom_id res chain seq x y z
N MET A 1 -4.69 4.87 -1.06
CA MET A 1 -3.84 4.60 -2.25
C MET A 1 -2.41 4.39 -1.79
N VAL A 2 -1.67 3.47 -2.39
CA VAL A 2 -0.26 3.17 -2.05
C VAL A 2 0.55 3.25 -3.34
N PHE A 3 1.70 3.93 -3.30
CA PHE A 3 2.61 4.08 -4.44
C PHE A 3 3.78 3.10 -4.30
N ALA A 4 3.96 2.23 -5.29
CA ALA A 4 5.11 1.33 -5.36
C ALA A 4 6.15 1.89 -6.34
N LEU A 5 7.27 2.40 -5.82
CA LEU A 5 8.36 2.94 -6.62
C LEU A 5 9.25 1.80 -7.09
N ASN A 6 8.99 1.31 -8.30
CA ASN A 6 9.73 0.18 -8.87
C ASN A 6 11.11 0.59 -9.41
N LYS A 7 11.98 -0.41 -9.58
CA LYS A 7 13.38 -0.30 -10.03
C LYS A 7 14.32 0.29 -8.98
N SER A 8 14.02 0.12 -7.70
CA SER A 8 14.85 0.60 -6.59
C SER A 8 16.25 -0.05 -6.55
N GLU A 9 16.51 -1.11 -7.33
CA GLU A 9 17.84 -1.70 -7.48
C GLU A 9 18.81 -0.82 -8.30
N LEU A 10 18.28 0.20 -8.99
CA LEU A 10 19.07 1.13 -9.80
C LEU A 10 19.39 2.43 -9.07
N LEU A 11 18.86 2.62 -7.86
CA LEU A 11 18.93 3.86 -7.10
C LEU A 11 19.43 3.58 -5.70
N ASP A 12 20.22 4.50 -5.15
CA ASP A 12 20.52 4.51 -3.73
C ASP A 12 19.38 5.15 -2.89
N GLU A 13 19.56 5.17 -1.57
CA GLU A 13 18.53 5.68 -0.66
C GLU A 13 18.29 7.18 -0.84
N GLU A 14 19.33 7.99 -1.12
CA GLU A 14 19.21 9.43 -1.35
C GLU A 14 18.44 9.71 -2.64
N GLU A 15 18.78 9.01 -3.73
CA GLU A 15 18.08 9.13 -5.01
C GLU A 15 16.61 8.72 -4.92
N ILE A 16 16.28 7.70 -4.10
CA ILE A 16 14.90 7.30 -3.84
C ILE A 16 14.16 8.43 -3.14
N LEU A 17 14.73 9.01 -2.07
CA LEU A 17 14.11 10.13 -1.34
C LEU A 17 13.90 11.33 -2.26
N ASP A 18 14.87 11.69 -3.09
CA ASP A 18 14.73 12.76 -4.08
C ASP A 18 13.54 12.53 -5.04
N LYS A 19 13.25 11.27 -5.41
CA LYS A 19 12.05 10.95 -6.21
C LYS A 19 10.76 11.04 -5.41
N VAL A 20 10.80 10.66 -4.13
CA VAL A 20 9.63 10.78 -3.24
C VAL A 20 9.30 12.26 -3.05
N ASP A 21 10.30 13.11 -2.84
CA ASP A 21 10.19 14.58 -2.79
C ASP A 21 9.63 15.13 -4.10
N LEU A 22 10.23 14.78 -5.24
CA LEU A 22 9.82 15.24 -6.58
C LEU A 22 8.37 14.87 -6.92
N LEU A 23 7.90 13.72 -6.45
CA LEU A 23 6.54 13.22 -6.66
C LEU A 23 5.57 13.67 -5.56
N GLU A 24 6.04 14.47 -4.60
CA GLU A 24 5.28 14.97 -3.46
C GLU A 24 4.62 13.82 -2.67
N LEU A 25 5.37 12.76 -2.43
CA LEU A 25 4.92 11.55 -1.72
C LEU A 25 5.23 11.59 -0.20
N ASN A 26 5.95 12.60 0.28
CA ASN A 26 6.41 12.73 1.67
C ASN A 26 5.35 13.10 2.71
N GLU A 27 4.22 13.63 2.27
CA GLU A 27 3.17 14.11 3.16
C GLU A 27 2.28 12.94 3.58
N ASP A 28 1.02 12.92 3.14
CA ASP A 28 0.03 11.93 3.57
C ASP A 28 -0.05 10.69 2.66
N LYS A 29 0.88 10.57 1.71
CA LYS A 29 0.86 9.50 0.71
C LYS A 29 1.70 8.33 1.18
N LYS A 30 1.08 7.16 1.30
CA LYS A 30 1.81 5.91 1.56
C LYS A 30 2.58 5.49 0.32
N TRP A 31 3.89 5.28 0.44
CA TRP A 31 4.73 4.77 -0.62
C TRP A 31 5.69 3.69 -0.10
N ILE A 32 6.22 2.90 -1.03
CA ILE A 32 7.25 1.88 -0.75
C ILE A 32 8.16 1.74 -1.97
N ASP A 33 9.47 1.71 -1.77
CA ASP A 33 10.43 1.37 -2.81
C ASP A 33 10.43 -0.15 -3.01
N ILE A 34 10.37 -0.59 -4.26
CA ILE A 34 10.41 -2.01 -4.59
C ILE A 34 11.36 -2.28 -5.75
N SER A 35 11.81 -3.52 -5.81
CA SER A 35 12.42 -4.08 -7.01
C SER A 35 11.67 -5.32 -7.41
N ALA A 36 10.91 -5.24 -8.50
CA ALA A 36 10.25 -6.43 -9.05
C ALA A 36 11.28 -7.49 -9.53
N VAL A 37 12.48 -7.05 -9.92
CA VAL A 37 13.54 -7.94 -10.42
C VAL A 37 14.24 -8.66 -9.28
N THR A 38 14.65 -7.94 -8.24
CA THR A 38 15.37 -8.52 -7.09
C THR A 38 14.43 -9.02 -5.98
N GLN A 39 13.13 -8.80 -6.14
CA GLN A 39 12.08 -9.05 -5.14
C GLN A 39 12.20 -8.18 -3.86
N LYS A 40 13.05 -7.13 -3.87
CA LYS A 40 13.15 -6.18 -2.75
C LYS A 40 11.77 -5.60 -2.41
N ASN A 41 11.40 -5.70 -1.13
CA ASN A 41 10.18 -5.14 -0.53
C ASN A 41 8.84 -5.60 -1.15
N VAL A 42 8.85 -6.59 -2.06
CA VAL A 42 7.63 -7.11 -2.69
C VAL A 42 6.70 -7.77 -1.66
N ASP A 43 7.25 -8.49 -0.68
CA ASP A 43 6.42 -9.11 0.37
C ASP A 43 5.79 -8.08 1.31
N LYS A 44 6.51 -6.99 1.63
CA LYS A 44 5.95 -5.87 2.37
C LYS A 44 4.80 -5.20 1.60
N LEU A 45 4.94 -5.06 0.27
CA LEU A 45 3.86 -4.56 -0.57
C LEU A 45 2.62 -5.48 -0.53
N LYS A 46 2.80 -6.80 -0.58
CA LYS A 46 1.68 -7.77 -0.43
C LYS A 46 0.99 -7.62 0.93
N GLU A 47 1.76 -7.45 2.00
CA GLU A 47 1.22 -7.24 3.35
C GLU A 47 0.40 -5.94 3.44
N ILE A 48 0.93 -4.83 2.93
CA ILE A 48 0.22 -3.54 2.89
C ILE A 48 -1.12 -3.67 2.15
N ILE A 49 -1.10 -4.32 0.98
CA ILE A 49 -2.31 -4.54 0.18
C ILE A 49 -3.31 -5.42 0.94
N SER A 50 -2.83 -6.50 1.57
CA SER A 50 -3.68 -7.42 2.34
C SER A 50 -4.36 -6.71 3.51
N ASN A 51 -3.62 -5.86 4.22
CA ASN A 51 -4.15 -5.06 5.33
C ASN A 51 -5.20 -4.02 4.86
N ILE A 52 -5.02 -3.43 3.67
CA ILE A 52 -6.02 -2.51 3.10
C ILE A 52 -7.32 -3.25 2.83
N PHE A 53 -7.27 -4.42 2.20
CA PHE A 53 -8.48 -5.22 1.93
C PHE A 53 -9.17 -5.71 3.20
N GLN A 54 -8.42 -6.14 4.22
CA GLN A 54 -9.01 -6.55 5.51
C GLN A 54 -9.71 -5.40 6.21
N ASN A 55 -9.10 -4.21 6.21
CA ASN A 55 -9.71 -3.01 6.77
C ASN A 55 -11.00 -2.63 6.02
N ASP A 56 -11.01 -2.70 4.69
CA ASP A 56 -12.21 -2.42 3.90
C ASP A 56 -13.35 -3.40 4.19
N ILE A 57 -13.04 -4.70 4.36
CA ILE A 57 -14.02 -5.72 4.75
C ILE A 57 -14.57 -5.42 6.14
N SER A 58 -13.71 -5.08 7.11
CA SER A 58 -14.14 -4.74 8.47
C SER A 58 -15.08 -3.52 8.49
N GLN A 59 -14.80 -2.49 7.69
CA GLN A 59 -15.62 -1.28 7.61
C GLN A 59 -16.95 -1.48 6.86
N ASN A 60 -17.05 -2.54 6.04
CA ASN A 60 -18.29 -2.91 5.35
C ASN A 60 -19.11 -3.95 6.12
N GLY A 61 -18.51 -4.74 7.01
CA GLY A 61 -19.21 -5.65 7.90
C GLY A 61 -20.21 -4.95 8.82
N ASP A 62 -19.91 -3.73 9.24
CA ASP A 62 -20.78 -2.91 10.10
C ASP A 62 -21.95 -2.25 9.34
N LYS A 63 -21.96 -2.29 7.99
CA LYS A 63 -23.02 -1.70 7.15
C LYS A 63 -23.98 -2.73 6.57
N VAL A 64 -23.67 -4.02 6.64
CA VAL A 64 -24.64 -5.07 6.32
C VAL A 64 -25.48 -5.29 7.58
N GLY A 65 -26.42 -4.37 7.80
CA GLY A 65 -27.53 -4.61 8.69
C GLY A 65 -28.19 -5.93 8.30
N VAL A 66 -27.88 -6.96 9.08
CA VAL A 66 -28.58 -8.23 9.09
C VAL A 66 -30.05 -7.91 9.35
N LYS A 67 -30.85 -7.80 8.29
CA LYS A 67 -32.30 -7.92 8.42
C LYS A 67 -32.59 -9.40 8.60
N THR A 68 -32.47 -9.87 9.84
CA THR A 68 -33.20 -11.05 10.30
C THR A 68 -34.68 -10.68 10.25
N TYR A 69 -35.36 -11.12 9.20
CA TYR A 69 -36.82 -11.25 9.25
C TYR A 69 -37.09 -12.54 10.02
N GLU A 70 -37.30 -12.41 11.33
CA GLU A 70 -38.01 -13.44 12.10
C GLU A 70 -39.52 -13.20 11.98
N ASN A 71 -40.21 -14.29 11.66
CA ASN A 71 -41.65 -14.57 11.52
C ASN A 71 -42.43 -13.85 10.42
#